data_AF-A0A9D0W0F8-F1
#
_entry.id   AF-A0A9D0W0F8-F1
#
_cell.length_a   1.000
_cell.length_b   1.000
_cell.length_c   1.000
_cell.angle_alpha   90.00
_cell.angle_beta   90.00
_cell.angle_gamma   90.00
#
_symmetry.space_group_name_H-M   'P 1'
#
loop_
_entity.id
_entity.type
_entity.pdbx_description
1 polymer ?
#
loop_
_entity_poly.entity_id
_entity_poly.type
_entity_poly.pdbx_seq_one_letter_code
_entity_poly.pdbx_strand_id
1 'polypeptide(L)' 'HDSTLREMAVLRPRDADALRGITGVGERKLEKFGARFLAAIAEAASIADEATRDMDDAGKVA' A
#
# COMPACT_ATOMS: atom_id res chain seq x y z
N HIS A 1 -17.55 4.73 -4.65
CA HIS A 1 -17.21 3.38 -5.15
C HIS A 1 -15.72 3.26 -4.95
N ASP A 2 -15.31 2.59 -3.88
CA ASP A 2 -13.91 2.61 -3.42
C ASP A 2 -13.13 1.42 -3.97
N SER A 3 -13.60 0.87 -5.10
CA SER A 3 -13.02 -0.31 -5.75
C SER A 3 -11.56 -0.08 -6.07
N THR A 4 -11.20 1.10 -6.60
CA THR A 4 -9.82 1.50 -6.88
C THR A 4 -8.94 1.46 -5.63
N LEU A 5 -9.42 1.99 -4.48
CA LEU A 5 -8.62 2.01 -3.25
C LEU A 5 -8.48 0.63 -2.62
N ARG A 6 -9.53 -0.20 -2.69
CA ARG A 6 -9.46 -1.61 -2.26
C ARG A 6 -8.48 -2.39 -3.12
N GLU A 7 -8.51 -2.19 -4.44
CA GLU A 7 -7.59 -2.85 -5.36
C GLU A 7 -6.14 -2.44 -5.08
N MET A 8 -5.87 -1.15 -4.83
CA MET A 8 -4.54 -0.68 -4.37
C MET A 8 -4.11 -1.34 -3.06
N ALA A 9 -5.01 -1.46 -2.08
CA ALA A 9 -4.71 -2.08 -0.79
C ALA A 9 -4.40 -3.57 -0.92
N VAL A 10 -5.05 -4.28 -1.85
CA VAL A 10 -4.80 -5.70 -2.12
C VAL A 10 -3.50 -5.90 -2.90
N LEU A 11 -3.32 -5.18 -4.00
CA LEU A 11 -2.19 -5.37 -4.91
C LEU A 11 -0.89 -4.72 -4.42
N ARG A 12 -0.98 -3.72 -3.53
CA ARG A 12 0.15 -2.98 -2.94
C ARG A 12 1.22 -2.60 -3.98
N PRO A 13 0.85 -1.84 -5.03
CA PRO A 13 1.78 -1.44 -6.09
C PRO A 13 2.98 -0.68 -5.52
N ARG A 14 4.16 -0.93 -6.11
CA ARG A 14 5.45 -0.39 -5.65
C ARG A 14 6.03 0.68 -6.57
N ASP A 15 5.41 0.90 -7.72
CA ASP A 15 5.83 1.87 -8.72
C ASP A 15 4.65 2.41 -9.54
N ALA A 16 4.94 3.37 -10.40
CA ALA A 16 3.94 4.05 -11.22
C ALA A 16 3.30 3.14 -12.27
N ASP A 17 4.04 2.16 -12.79
CA ASP A 17 3.54 1.22 -13.80
C ASP A 17 2.55 0.24 -13.17
N ALA A 18 2.83 -0.25 -11.96
CA ALA A 18 1.92 -1.06 -11.17
C ALA A 18 0.64 -0.27 -10.82
N LEU A 19 0.76 1.03 -10.50
CA LEU A 19 -0.41 1.89 -10.29
C LEU A 19 -1.24 2.09 -11.57
N ARG A 20 -0.60 2.18 -12.75
CA ARG A 20 -1.28 2.28 -14.04
C ARG A 20 -2.12 1.04 -14.36
N GLY A 21 -1.75 -0.11 -13.81
CA GLY A 21 -2.51 -1.36 -13.91
C GLY A 21 -3.81 -1.39 -13.10
N ILE A 22 -4.01 -0.45 -12.15
CA ILE A 22 -5.19 -0.43 -11.28
C ILE A 22 -6.40 0.19 -12.00
N THR A 23 -7.54 -0.48 -11.89
CA THR A 23 -8.79 0.00 -12.49
C THR A 23 -9.19 1.37 -11.93
N GLY A 24 -9.33 2.35 -12.81
CA GLY A 24 -9.72 3.72 -12.45
C GLY A 24 -8.54 4.67 -12.17
N VAL A 25 -7.29 4.22 -12.33
CA VAL A 25 -6.07 5.05 -12.30
C VAL A 25 -5.58 5.32 -13.72
N GLY A 26 -6.17 6.34 -14.36
CA GLY A 26 -5.66 6.86 -15.63
C GLY A 26 -4.46 7.78 -15.46
N GLU A 27 -3.82 8.13 -16.57
CA GLU A 27 -2.59 8.95 -16.63
C GLU A 27 -2.68 10.24 -15.80
N ARG A 28 -3.76 11.01 -15.95
CA ARG A 28 -3.97 12.25 -15.17
C ARG A 28 -3.99 12.05 -13.65
N LYS A 29 -4.54 10.93 -13.17
CA LYS A 29 -4.56 10.62 -11.74
C LYS A 29 -3.19 10.11 -11.29
N LEU A 30 -2.51 9.35 -12.13
CA LEU A 30 -1.15 8.87 -11.86
C LEU A 30 -0.18 10.04 -11.71
N GLU A 31 -0.21 11.01 -12.63
CA GLU A 31 0.60 12.22 -12.55
C GLU A 31 0.28 13.05 -11.29
N LYS A 32 -1.00 13.22 -10.98
CA LYS A 32 -1.43 14.09 -9.87
C LYS A 32 -1.26 13.46 -8.49
N PHE A 33 -1.39 12.14 -8.38
CA PHE A 33 -1.51 11.45 -7.09
C PHE A 33 -0.59 10.24 -6.92
N GLY A 34 0.06 9.76 -7.98
CA GLY A 34 0.82 8.50 -7.96
C GLY A 34 1.85 8.44 -6.84
N ALA A 35 2.69 9.48 -6.73
CA ALA A 35 3.71 9.55 -5.67
C ALA A 35 3.09 9.50 -4.26
N ARG A 36 1.94 10.16 -4.05
CA ARG A 36 1.25 10.18 -2.75
C ARG A 36 0.67 8.81 -2.40
N PHE A 37 0.10 8.11 -3.38
CA PHE A 37 -0.41 6.77 -3.17
C PHE A 37 0.72 5.77 -2.90
N LEU A 38 1.81 5.83 -3.65
CA LEU A 38 2.98 4.96 -3.41
C LEU A 38 3.56 5.16 -2.01
N ALA A 39 3.68 6.41 -1.55
CA ALA A 39 4.14 6.71 -0.20
C ALA A 39 3.20 6.12 0.86
N ALA A 40 1.89 6.34 0.74
CA ALA A 40 0.90 5.82 1.69
C ALA A 40 0.87 4.27 1.72
N ILE A 41 1.03 3.63 0.56
CA ILE A 41 1.07 2.16 0.45
C ILE A 41 2.35 1.62 1.10
N ALA A 42 3.49 2.27 0.88
CA ALA A 42 4.76 1.89 1.49
C ALA A 42 4.74 2.04 3.02
N GLU A 43 4.18 3.15 3.52
CA GLU A 43 3.97 3.39 4.95
C GLU A 43 3.03 2.34 5.58
N ALA A 44 1.93 2.02 4.91
CA ALA A 44 1.02 0.97 5.39
C ALA A 44 1.69 -0.41 5.43
N ALA A 45 2.59 -0.69 4.48
CA ALA A 45 3.36 -1.93 4.46
C ALA A 45 4.36 -2.00 5.63
N SER A 46 5.05 -0.91 5.96
CA SER A 46 5.97 -0.88 7.11
C SER A 46 5.24 -1.03 8.43
N ILE A 47 4.07 -0.40 8.60
CA ILE A 47 3.23 -0.59 9.80
C ILE A 47 2.81 -2.05 9.96
N ALA A 48 2.43 -2.72 8.87
CA ALA A 48 2.07 -4.13 8.92
C ALA A 48 3.25 -5.04 9.29
N ASP A 49 4.45 -4.71 8.81
CA ASP A 49 5.68 -5.43 9.16
C ASP A 49 6.10 -5.18 10.62
N GLU A 50 5.80 -4.01 11.19
CA GLU A 50 6.08 -3.69 12.60
C GLU A 50 5.06 -4.35 13.54
N ALA A 51 3.77 -4.28 13.19
CA ALA A 51 2.71 -4.91 13.98
C ALA A 51 2.86 -6.43 14.09
N THR A 52 3.47 -7.08 13.10
CA THR A 52 3.79 -8.51 13.16
C THR A 52 4.98 -8.81 14.07
N ARG A 53 6.00 -7.94 14.13
CA ARG A 53 7.15 -8.08 15.02
C ARG A 53 6.78 -7.94 16.51
N ASP A 54 5.88 -7.04 16.84
CA ASP A 54 5.42 -6.85 18.23
C ASP A 54 4.67 -8.07 18.77
N MET A 55 3.97 -8.82 17.91
CA MET A 55 3.31 -10.07 18.31
C MET A 55 4.30 -11.20 18.58
N ASP A 56 5.45 -11.23 17.90
CA ASP A 56 6.50 -12.23 18.12
C ASP A 56 7.30 -11.97 19.42
N ASP A 57 7.38 -10.73 19.90
CA ASP A 57 8.09 -10.37 21.15
C ASP A 57 7.29 -10.75 22.42
N ALA A 58 5.96 -10.82 22.34
CA ALA A 58 5.11 -11.26 23.45
C ALA A 58 5.25 -12.76 23.79
N GLY A 59 5.95 -13.54 22.97
CA GLY A 59 6.17 -14.98 23.15
C GLY A 59 7.50 -15.38 23.80
N LYS A 60 8.36 -14.43 24.21
CA LYS A 60 9.71 -14.72 24.74
C LYS A 60 10.02 -14.15 26.14
N VAL A 61 9.01 -13.99 26.99
CA VAL A 61 9.24 -13.86 28.44
C VAL A 61 8.79 -15.16 29.09
N ALA A 62 9.73 -15.75 29.84
CA ALA A 62 9.67 -17.03 30.53
C ALA A 62 8.39 -17.29 31.33
#